data_AF-A0A412MV58-F1
#
_entry.id   AF-A0A412MV58-F1
#
_cell.length_a   1.000
_cell.length_b   1.000
_cell.length_c   1.000
_cell.angle_alpha   90.00
_cell.angle_beta   90.00
_cell.angle_gamma   90.00
#
_symmetry.space_group_name_H-M   'P 1'
#
loop_
_entity.id
_entity.type
_entity.pdbx_description
1 polymer ?
#
loop_
_entity_poly.entity_id
_entity_poly.type
_entity_poly.pdbx_seq_one_letter_code
_entity_poly.pdbx_strand_id
1 'polypeptide(L)'
;MDVGTKWSIKLTNGETMQYRIIGINHDDLAAGSGKAGLTFLTTSTNIKSRMNATSDNTGGWEKSELRQKMNSGEIWNLLPSDFQFKVKVVKKLTNNVGCGHEQNEDTAAVMATSDKLFLLSYSEIVPASYWASGYPWTSSEGTQYEAFQGKVTNNYSGNSCLGIG
;
A
#
# COMPACT_ATOMS: atom_id res chain seq x y z
N MET A 1 15.36 12.59 2.62
CA MET A 1 15.34 11.16 2.27
C MET A 1 15.97 10.99 0.91
N ASP A 2 17.10 10.29 0.82
CA ASP A 2 17.69 9.95 -0.47
C ASP A 2 16.86 8.86 -1.14
N VAL A 3 16.35 9.14 -2.33
CA VAL A 3 15.32 8.34 -3.01
C VAL A 3 15.91 7.11 -3.69
N GLY A 4 17.24 7.05 -3.77
CA GLY A 4 18.00 6.02 -4.47
C GLY A 4 18.51 4.87 -3.59
N THR A 5 18.56 5.02 -2.26
CA THR A 5 19.08 3.95 -1.40
C THR A 5 18.11 2.78 -1.39
N LYS A 6 18.56 1.66 -1.95
CA LYS A 6 17.86 0.37 -1.93
C LYS A 6 18.56 -0.56 -0.95
N TRP A 7 17.75 -1.29 -0.20
CA TRP A 7 18.18 -2.41 0.64
C TRP A 7 17.61 -3.70 0.09
N SER A 8 18.14 -4.82 0.56
CA SER A 8 17.69 -6.14 0.15
C SER A 8 17.53 -7.07 1.33
N ILE A 9 16.62 -8.03 1.19
CA ILE A 9 16.46 -9.15 2.12
C ILE A 9 16.21 -10.43 1.34
N LYS A 10 16.76 -11.55 1.82
CA LYS A 10 16.49 -12.87 1.25
C LYS A 10 15.15 -13.38 1.78
N LEU A 11 14.26 -13.79 0.88
CA LEU A 11 12.96 -14.39 1.20
C LEU A 11 13.13 -15.87 1.56
N THR A 12 12.11 -16.46 2.19
CA THR A 12 12.11 -17.88 2.59
C THR A 12 12.13 -18.83 1.39
N ASN A 13 11.68 -18.39 0.22
CA ASN A 13 11.76 -19.12 -1.05
C ASN A 13 13.14 -19.01 -1.74
N GLY A 14 14.11 -18.31 -1.14
CA GLY A 14 15.46 -18.15 -1.66
C GLY A 14 15.67 -16.93 -2.58
N GLU A 15 14.60 -16.28 -3.04
CA GLU A 15 14.69 -15.06 -3.84
C GLU A 15 15.15 -13.85 -3.00
N THR A 16 15.59 -12.78 -3.66
CA THR A 16 15.97 -11.53 -2.98
C THR A 16 14.95 -10.45 -3.27
N MET A 17 14.33 -9.90 -2.22
CA MET A 17 13.45 -8.74 -2.31
C MET A 17 14.26 -7.46 -2.10
N GLN A 18 14.13 -6.50 -3.02
CA GLN A 18 14.68 -5.15 -2.86
C GLN A 18 13.60 -4.20 -2.36
N TYR A 19 13.95 -3.26 -1.51
CA TYR A 19 13.03 -2.27 -0.94
C TYR A 19 13.76 -0.96 -0.61
N ARG A 20 12.99 0.11 -0.41
CA ARG A 20 13.47 1.43 0.03
C ARG A 20 12.54 2.01 1.08
N ILE A 21 13.02 2.97 1.86
CA ILE A 21 12.17 3.72 2.80
C ILE A 21 11.36 4.73 1.99
N ILE A 22 10.06 4.83 2.27
CA ILE A 22 9.17 5.84 1.68
C ILE A 22 8.58 6.80 2.69
N GLY A 23 8.53 6.42 3.98
CA GLY A 23 8.09 7.32 5.04
C GLY A 23 8.74 7.10 6.39
N ILE A 24 8.67 8.14 7.22
CA ILE A 24 9.25 8.19 8.58
C ILE A 24 8.18 8.75 9.51
N ASN A 25 7.75 7.99 10.52
CA ASN A 25 6.65 8.39 11.39
C ASN A 25 5.42 8.84 10.59
N HIS A 26 5.06 8.09 9.56
CA HIS A 26 3.96 8.44 8.65
C HIS A 26 2.64 7.84 9.16
N ASP A 27 2.60 6.50 9.18
CA ASP A 27 1.41 5.72 9.50
C ASP A 27 1.19 5.59 11.01
N ASP A 28 -0.07 5.69 11.43
CA ASP A 28 -0.46 5.45 12.81
C ASP A 28 -0.44 3.94 13.12
N LEU A 29 0.06 3.56 14.28
CA LEU A 29 -0.01 2.19 14.77
C LEU A 29 -1.48 1.82 15.01
N ALA A 30 -1.87 0.62 14.58
CA ALA A 30 -3.24 0.13 14.76
C ALA A 30 -3.66 0.05 16.24
N ALA A 31 -2.69 -0.16 17.14
CA ALA A 31 -2.91 -0.18 18.59
C ALA A 31 -3.06 1.22 19.23
N GLY A 32 -2.94 2.31 18.46
CA GLY A 32 -3.14 3.68 18.94
C GLY A 32 -2.00 4.26 19.79
N SER A 33 -0.84 3.60 19.87
CA SER A 33 0.30 4.01 20.71
C SER A 33 1.27 5.00 20.05
N GLY A 34 0.87 5.62 18.94
CA GLY A 34 1.70 6.56 18.17
C GLY A 34 1.88 6.09 16.72
N LYS A 35 3.04 6.41 16.13
CA LYS A 35 3.33 6.17 14.71
C LYS A 35 4.36 5.06 14.50
N ALA A 36 4.27 4.37 13.37
CA ALA A 36 5.30 3.44 12.92
C ALA A 36 6.57 4.21 12.51
N GLY A 37 7.74 3.71 12.91
CA GLY A 37 9.00 4.43 12.71
C GLY A 37 9.36 4.62 11.23
N LEU A 38 9.35 3.54 10.44
CA LEU A 38 9.69 3.55 9.02
C LEU A 38 8.65 2.77 8.21
N THR A 39 8.31 3.29 7.03
CA THR A 39 7.52 2.60 6.01
C THR A 39 8.40 2.26 4.82
N PHE A 40 8.34 1.02 4.34
CA PHE A 40 9.16 0.52 3.24
C PHE A 40 8.29 0.20 2.01
N LEU A 41 8.82 0.48 0.83
CA LEU A 41 8.23 0.09 -0.45
C LEU A 41 9.15 -0.92 -1.14
N THR A 42 8.57 -2.04 -1.59
CA THR A 42 9.26 -3.01 -2.42
C THR A 42 9.57 -2.42 -3.80
N THR A 43 10.78 -2.66 -4.29
CA THR A 43 11.27 -2.19 -5.60
C THR A 43 11.65 -3.32 -6.54
N SER A 44 11.60 -4.57 -6.09
CA SER A 44 11.73 -5.77 -6.93
C SER A 44 10.36 -6.32 -7.33
N THR A 45 10.26 -6.93 -8.51
CA THR A 45 9.01 -7.51 -9.06
C THR A 45 8.83 -9.01 -8.78
N ASN A 46 9.56 -9.57 -7.81
CA ASN A 46 9.65 -11.01 -7.60
C ASN A 46 8.39 -11.59 -6.93
N ILE A 47 7.70 -10.78 -6.12
CA ILE A 47 6.43 -11.16 -5.49
C ILE A 47 5.28 -10.68 -6.39
N LYS A 48 4.47 -11.62 -6.89
CA LYS A 48 3.30 -11.34 -7.72
C LYS A 48 2.10 -12.14 -7.24
N SER A 49 0.95 -11.49 -7.13
CA SER A 49 -0.35 -12.14 -6.91
C SER A 49 -1.45 -11.31 -7.56
N ARG A 50 -2.50 -11.97 -8.01
CA ARG A 50 -3.75 -11.31 -8.41
C ARG A 50 -4.42 -10.63 -7.20
N MET A 51 -5.28 -9.64 -7.48
CA MET A 51 -6.09 -8.98 -6.45
C MET A 51 -7.15 -9.93 -5.87
N ASN A 52 -7.96 -10.52 -6.75
CA ASN A 52 -9.04 -11.47 -6.45
C ASN A 52 -9.07 -12.59 -7.49
N ALA A 53 -9.64 -13.75 -7.14
CA ALA A 53 -9.83 -14.88 -8.06
C ALA A 53 -10.84 -14.60 -9.17
N THR A 54 -11.83 -13.76 -8.90
CA THR A 54 -12.86 -13.31 -9.84
C THR A 54 -12.68 -11.83 -10.18
N SER A 55 -13.20 -11.40 -11.32
CA SER A 55 -13.24 -9.99 -11.74
C SER A 55 -14.32 -9.20 -11.00
N ASP A 56 -14.27 -9.25 -9.67
CA ASP A 56 -15.18 -8.59 -8.74
C ASP A 56 -14.36 -7.84 -7.67
N ASN A 57 -14.89 -6.74 -7.18
CA ASN A 57 -14.29 -5.90 -6.14
C ASN A 57 -15.19 -5.74 -4.91
N THR A 58 -16.23 -6.56 -4.78
CA THR A 58 -17.11 -6.61 -3.62
C THR A 58 -16.32 -6.70 -2.32
N GLY A 59 -16.54 -5.74 -1.43
CA GLY A 59 -15.83 -5.61 -0.15
C GLY A 59 -14.46 -4.94 -0.22
N GLY A 60 -14.08 -4.39 -1.37
CA GLY A 60 -12.91 -3.55 -1.55
C GLY A 60 -11.60 -4.19 -1.07
N TRP A 61 -10.70 -3.36 -0.53
CA TRP A 61 -9.41 -3.82 -0.01
C TRP A 61 -9.56 -4.82 1.13
N GLU A 62 -10.44 -4.53 2.10
CA GLU A 62 -10.62 -5.33 3.31
C GLU A 62 -10.91 -6.81 3.01
N LYS A 63 -11.77 -7.09 2.02
CA LYS A 63 -12.16 -8.45 1.64
C LYS A 63 -11.31 -9.06 0.52
N SER A 64 -10.35 -8.33 -0.04
CA SER A 64 -9.56 -8.82 -1.16
C SER A 64 -8.72 -10.07 -0.81
N GLU A 65 -8.59 -10.98 -1.77
CA GLU A 65 -7.74 -12.18 -1.63
C GLU A 65 -6.27 -11.77 -1.38
N LEU A 66 -5.82 -10.74 -2.10
CA LEU A 66 -4.46 -10.20 -1.96
C LEU A 66 -4.16 -9.71 -0.55
N ARG A 67 -5.07 -8.96 0.08
CA ARG A 67 -4.87 -8.48 1.46
C ARG A 67 -4.67 -9.65 2.44
N GLN A 68 -5.44 -10.72 2.29
CA GLN A 68 -5.31 -11.91 3.14
C GLN A 68 -3.92 -12.56 2.95
N LYS A 69 -3.48 -12.72 1.70
CA LYS A 69 -2.13 -13.23 1.38
C LYS A 69 -1.02 -12.36 1.97
N MET A 70 -1.20 -11.04 1.92
CA MET A 70 -0.24 -10.05 2.42
C MET A 70 -0.18 -9.97 3.95
N ASN A 71 -1.28 -10.25 4.67
CA ASN A 71 -1.34 -10.03 6.12
C ASN A 71 -1.24 -11.30 6.97
N SER A 72 -1.51 -12.47 6.41
CA SER A 72 -1.37 -13.74 7.14
C SER A 72 -1.09 -14.95 6.24
N GLY A 73 -1.18 -14.80 4.93
CA GLY A 73 -1.02 -15.90 3.97
C GLY A 73 0.36 -15.96 3.31
N GLU A 74 0.37 -16.43 2.07
CA GLU A 74 1.58 -16.81 1.34
C GLU A 74 2.61 -15.67 1.21
N ILE A 75 2.18 -14.43 0.94
CA ILE A 75 3.09 -13.29 0.78
C ILE A 75 3.71 -12.92 2.14
N TRP A 76 2.91 -12.90 3.21
CA TRP A 76 3.42 -12.67 4.56
C TRP A 76 4.48 -13.72 4.93
N ASN A 77 4.22 -14.98 4.59
CA ASN A 77 5.08 -16.12 4.93
C ASN A 77 6.37 -16.22 4.09
N LEU A 78 6.51 -15.39 3.04
CA LEU A 78 7.78 -15.23 2.32
C LEU A 78 8.80 -14.40 3.10
N LEU A 79 8.34 -13.54 4.02
CA LEU A 79 9.23 -12.70 4.82
C LEU A 79 9.94 -13.53 5.89
N PRO A 80 11.25 -13.36 6.09
CA PRO A 80 11.99 -13.99 7.18
C PRO A 80 11.41 -13.67 8.56
N SER A 81 11.51 -14.62 9.50
CA SER A 81 10.90 -14.50 10.83
C SER A 81 11.44 -13.31 11.65
N ASP A 82 12.73 -12.99 11.50
CA ASP A 82 13.36 -11.83 12.13
C ASP A 82 12.86 -10.49 11.56
N PHE A 83 12.49 -10.46 10.27
CA PHE A 83 11.81 -9.33 9.66
C PHE A 83 10.35 -9.25 10.15
N GLN A 84 9.62 -10.35 10.09
CA GLN A 84 8.22 -10.43 10.56
C GLN A 84 8.06 -9.95 12.00
N PHE A 85 9.00 -10.30 12.89
CA PHE A 85 8.99 -9.88 14.30
C PHE A 85 9.10 -8.36 14.49
N LYS A 86 9.72 -7.65 13.55
CA LYS A 86 9.91 -6.20 13.62
C LYS A 86 8.77 -5.40 12.98
N VAL A 87 7.99 -6.02 12.10
CA VAL A 87 6.86 -5.38 11.43
C VAL A 87 5.79 -5.01 12.46
N LYS A 88 5.33 -3.77 12.41
CA LYS A 88 4.21 -3.28 13.21
C LYS A 88 2.95 -3.21 12.36
N VAL A 89 1.81 -3.44 12.99
CA VAL A 89 0.50 -3.29 12.35
C VAL A 89 0.13 -1.81 12.36
N VAL A 90 -0.22 -1.27 11.21
CA VAL A 90 -0.61 0.14 11.05
C VAL A 90 -2.07 0.25 10.61
N LYS A 91 -2.66 1.40 10.90
CA LYS A 91 -4.00 1.77 10.45
C LYS A 91 -3.91 2.30 9.02
N LYS A 92 -4.62 1.68 8.08
CA LYS A 92 -4.74 2.16 6.70
C LYS A 92 -6.18 2.56 6.41
N LEU A 93 -6.36 3.63 5.66
CA LEU A 93 -7.68 4.09 5.23
C LEU A 93 -7.89 3.65 3.79
N THR A 94 -8.92 2.85 3.53
CA THR A 94 -9.18 2.30 2.19
C THR A 94 -10.66 2.20 1.90
N ASN A 95 -11.05 2.17 0.63
CA ASN A 95 -12.37 1.72 0.24
C ASN A 95 -12.52 0.21 0.55
N ASN A 96 -13.42 -0.10 1.48
CA ASN A 96 -13.72 -1.46 1.94
C ASN A 96 -15.10 -1.96 1.51
N VAL A 97 -15.74 -1.25 0.57
CA VAL A 97 -17.07 -1.60 0.04
C VAL A 97 -16.94 -2.19 -1.36
N GLY A 98 -16.02 -1.67 -2.17
CA GLY A 98 -15.98 -1.91 -3.62
C GLY A 98 -16.54 -0.69 -4.37
N CYS A 99 -16.47 -0.72 -5.70
CA CYS A 99 -17.06 0.33 -6.54
C CYS A 99 -17.33 -0.17 -7.96
N GLY A 100 -18.44 0.25 -8.56
CA GLY A 100 -18.76 -0.01 -9.95
C GLY A 100 -19.73 1.05 -10.44
N HIS A 101 -19.89 1.18 -11.76
CA HIS A 101 -20.79 2.17 -12.37
C HIS A 101 -22.27 2.03 -11.90
N GLU A 102 -22.63 0.90 -11.30
CA GLU A 102 -23.96 0.59 -10.76
C GLU A 102 -24.06 0.73 -9.23
N GLN A 103 -22.94 0.87 -8.52
CA GLN A 103 -22.88 1.06 -7.08
C GLN A 103 -22.66 2.55 -6.82
N ASN A 104 -23.57 3.19 -6.08
CA ASN A 104 -23.51 4.63 -5.79
C ASN A 104 -22.08 5.07 -5.45
N GLU A 105 -21.51 5.90 -6.32
CA GLU A 105 -20.18 6.50 -6.19
C GLU A 105 -20.05 7.27 -4.85
N ASP A 106 -21.19 7.71 -4.29
CA ASP A 106 -21.27 8.37 -2.97
C ASP A 106 -21.14 7.42 -1.76
N THR A 107 -21.06 6.10 -1.95
CA THR A 107 -21.11 5.11 -0.85
C THR A 107 -19.82 4.31 -0.63
N ALA A 108 -18.75 4.62 -1.35
CA ALA A 108 -17.42 4.07 -1.11
C ALA A 108 -16.83 4.61 0.20
N ALA A 109 -17.32 4.09 1.32
CA ALA A 109 -16.88 4.49 2.65
C ALA A 109 -15.39 4.13 2.83
N VAL A 110 -14.57 5.16 3.00
CA VAL A 110 -13.18 4.99 3.42
C VAL A 110 -13.17 4.60 4.88
N MET A 111 -12.77 3.37 5.15
CA MET A 111 -12.75 2.79 6.49
C MET A 111 -11.36 2.30 6.85
N ALA A 112 -11.10 2.21 8.14
CA ALA A 112 -9.81 1.80 8.65
C ALA A 112 -9.65 0.28 8.63
N THR A 113 -8.55 -0.20 8.06
CA THR A 113 -8.03 -1.57 8.23
C THR A 113 -6.78 -1.55 9.11
N SER A 114 -6.46 -2.71 9.68
CA SER A 114 -5.21 -2.94 10.42
C SER A 114 -4.33 -3.87 9.61
N ASP A 115 -3.25 -3.34 9.05
CA ASP A 115 -2.42 -4.03 8.06
C ASP A 115 -0.93 -4.05 8.45
N LYS A 116 -0.28 -5.17 8.18
CA LYS A 116 1.19 -5.37 8.23
C LYS A 116 1.82 -5.05 6.89
N LEU A 117 1.21 -5.54 5.81
CA LEU A 117 1.58 -5.26 4.43
C LEU A 117 0.34 -4.73 3.70
N PHE A 118 0.52 -3.72 2.86
CA PHE A 118 -0.56 -3.04 2.14
C PHE A 118 -0.07 -2.52 0.79
N LEU A 119 -1.01 -2.17 -0.08
CA LEU A 119 -0.74 -1.42 -1.30
C LEU A 119 -0.87 0.08 -1.03
N LEU A 120 -0.09 0.87 -1.74
CA LEU A 120 -0.20 2.33 -1.67
C LEU A 120 -1.51 2.77 -2.32
N SER A 121 -2.26 3.62 -1.63
CA SER A 121 -3.43 4.29 -2.20
C SER A 121 -3.01 5.42 -3.15
N TYR A 122 -3.96 5.94 -3.92
CA TYR A 122 -3.68 7.02 -4.87
C TYR A 122 -3.19 8.29 -4.15
N SER A 123 -3.89 8.69 -3.09
CA SER A 123 -3.55 9.84 -2.23
C SER A 123 -2.21 9.70 -1.50
N GLU A 124 -1.70 8.47 -1.36
CA GLU A 124 -0.39 8.21 -0.77
C GLU A 124 0.76 8.42 -1.74
N ILE A 125 0.47 8.48 -3.04
CA ILE A 125 1.44 8.65 -4.12
C ILE A 125 1.41 10.07 -4.67
N VAL A 126 0.23 10.62 -4.97
CA VAL A 126 0.06 11.94 -5.60
C VAL A 126 -0.55 12.94 -4.61
N PRO A 127 -0.31 14.26 -4.77
CA PRO A 127 -0.95 15.27 -3.93
C PRO A 127 -2.45 15.43 -4.21
N ALA A 128 -2.91 15.12 -5.43
CA ALA A 128 -4.31 15.17 -5.83
C ALA A 128 -4.62 14.06 -6.84
N SER A 129 -5.65 13.26 -6.55
CA SER A 129 -6.07 12.18 -7.44
C SER A 129 -6.65 12.73 -8.74
N TYR A 130 -6.21 12.17 -9.87
CA TYR A 130 -6.79 12.46 -11.18
C TYR A 130 -8.28 12.08 -11.25
N TRP A 131 -8.68 11.06 -10.48
CA TRP A 131 -10.03 10.49 -10.51
C TRP A 131 -10.97 11.10 -9.47
N ALA A 132 -10.53 12.11 -8.71
CA ALA A 132 -11.29 12.63 -7.57
C ALA A 132 -12.71 13.13 -7.92
N SER A 133 -12.95 13.55 -9.17
CA SER A 133 -14.28 14.02 -9.60
C SER A 133 -15.32 12.92 -9.70
N GLY A 134 -14.93 11.71 -10.11
CA GLY A 134 -15.83 10.54 -10.21
C GLY A 134 -15.65 9.58 -9.04
N TYR A 135 -14.47 9.54 -8.43
CA TYR A 135 -14.12 8.66 -7.33
C TYR A 135 -13.48 9.46 -6.19
N PRO A 136 -14.25 10.28 -5.44
CA PRO A 136 -13.72 11.19 -4.43
C PRO A 136 -12.89 10.50 -3.34
N TRP A 137 -13.25 9.26 -2.97
CA TRP A 137 -12.54 8.47 -1.96
C TRP A 137 -11.07 8.25 -2.31
N THR A 138 -10.67 8.28 -3.59
CA THR A 138 -9.27 8.13 -4.02
C THR A 138 -8.36 9.25 -3.49
N SER A 139 -8.93 10.34 -2.97
CA SER A 139 -8.20 11.43 -2.30
C SER A 139 -8.24 11.35 -0.76
N SER A 140 -8.90 10.32 -0.19
CA SER A 140 -9.21 10.21 1.24
C SER A 140 -8.59 8.98 1.91
N GLU A 141 -7.85 8.16 1.17
CA GLU A 141 -7.27 6.87 1.59
C GLU A 141 -5.89 7.02 2.27
N GLY A 142 -5.52 8.23 2.70
CA GLY A 142 -4.24 8.50 3.35
C GLY A 142 -3.62 9.82 2.89
N THR A 143 -2.34 10.01 3.22
CA THR A 143 -1.57 11.20 2.86
C THR A 143 -0.31 10.84 2.10
N GLN A 144 0.16 11.74 1.25
CA GLN A 144 1.33 11.47 0.40
C GLN A 144 2.59 11.19 1.24
N TYR A 145 3.23 10.04 0.98
CA TYR A 145 4.49 9.67 1.62
C TYR A 145 5.64 10.63 1.27
N GLU A 146 6.56 10.82 2.21
CA GLU A 146 7.67 11.77 2.15
C GLU A 146 8.59 11.52 0.95
N ALA A 147 8.72 10.26 0.50
CA ALA A 147 9.47 9.94 -0.70
C ALA A 147 8.90 10.57 -1.98
N PHE A 148 7.60 10.82 -2.05
CA PHE A 148 6.90 11.28 -3.26
C PHE A 148 6.61 12.78 -3.28
N GLN A 149 6.63 13.42 -2.12
CA GLN A 149 6.42 14.86 -1.98
C GLN A 149 7.39 15.65 -2.87
N GLY A 150 6.82 16.52 -3.73
CA GLY A 150 7.58 17.33 -4.68
C GLY A 150 8.23 16.58 -5.84
N LYS A 151 7.99 15.27 -5.99
CA LYS A 151 8.62 14.44 -7.04
C LYS A 151 7.64 13.83 -8.03
N VAL A 152 6.36 13.71 -7.64
CA VAL A 152 5.31 13.24 -8.52
C VAL A 152 4.76 14.44 -9.30
N THR A 153 5.19 14.57 -10.55
CA THR A 153 4.89 15.71 -11.42
C THR A 153 3.68 15.48 -12.33
N ASN A 154 3.27 14.22 -12.50
CA ASN A 154 2.10 13.87 -13.29
C ASN A 154 1.25 12.86 -12.53
N ASN A 155 -0.02 13.18 -12.27
CA ASN A 155 -0.92 12.32 -11.52
C ASN A 155 -1.69 11.31 -12.39
N TYR A 156 -1.47 11.24 -13.71
CA TYR A 156 -2.11 10.25 -14.60
C TYR A 156 -1.10 9.50 -15.49
N SER A 157 0.21 9.73 -15.31
CA SER A 157 1.27 9.06 -16.08
C SER A 157 2.37 8.49 -15.18
N GLY A 158 3.33 7.80 -15.79
CA GLY A 158 4.51 7.31 -15.08
C GLY A 158 5.34 8.44 -14.47
N ASN A 159 5.87 8.20 -13.28
CA ASN A 159 6.81 9.08 -12.59
C ASN A 159 8.08 8.27 -12.28
N SER A 160 9.25 8.85 -12.54
CA SER A 160 10.55 8.19 -12.30
C SER A 160 10.72 7.79 -10.83
N CYS A 161 10.18 8.58 -9.90
CA CYS A 161 10.22 8.27 -8.47
C CYS A 161 9.43 7.00 -8.09
N LEU A 162 8.60 6.45 -8.98
CA LEU A 162 7.83 5.21 -8.79
C LEU A 162 8.47 4.00 -9.49
N GLY A 163 9.60 4.18 -10.19
CA GLY A 163 10.28 3.11 -10.90
C GLY A 163 10.64 1.93 -9.97
N ILE A 164 10.25 0.74 -10.40
CA ILE A 164 10.61 -0.56 -9.79
C ILE A 164 11.24 -1.45 -10.87
N GLY A 165 12.00 -2.46 -10.44
CA GLY A 165 12.93 -3.22 -11.28
C GLY A 165 14.33 -2.63 -11.27
#